data_AF-A0A3D3XA64-F1
#
_entry.id   AF-A0A3D3XA64-F1
#
_cell.length_a   1.000
_cell.length_b   1.000
_cell.length_c   1.000
_cell.angle_alpha   90.00
_cell.angle_beta   90.00
_cell.angle_gamma   90.00
#
_symmetry.space_group_name_H-M   'P 1'
#
loop_
_entity.id
_entity.type
_entity.pdbx_description
1 polymer ?
#
loop_
_entity_poly.entity_id
_entity_poly.type
_entity_poly.pdbx_seq_one_letter_code
_entity_poly.pdbx_strand_id
1 'polypeptide(L)' 'RSGIESESVSEMIMGCVLPAGQGQAPARQAALGADMPLSVCCTTVNK' A
#
# COMPACT_ATOMS: atom_id res chain seq x y z
N ARG A 1 9.63 -13.86 1.89
CA ARG A 1 9.33 -12.78 2.85
C ARG A 1 10.64 -12.12 3.25
N SER A 2 10.67 -10.80 3.43
CA SER A 2 11.87 -10.02 3.77
C SER A 2 12.28 -10.11 5.24
N GLY A 3 11.41 -10.61 6.13
CA GLY A 3 11.72 -10.74 7.57
C GLY A 3 11.79 -9.41 8.32
N ILE A 4 11.27 -8.34 7.73
CA ILE A 4 11.16 -7.03 8.38
C ILE A 4 9.83 -6.91 9.12
N GLU A 5 9.85 -6.22 10.25
CA GLU A 5 8.65 -5.86 10.99
C GLU A 5 7.83 -4.83 10.20
N SER A 6 6.50 -4.98 10.17
CA SER A 6 5.61 -4.06 9.44
C SER A 6 5.67 -2.64 9.99
N GLU A 7 5.95 -2.50 11.29
CA GLU A 7 6.18 -1.23 11.98
C GLU A 7 7.44 -0.49 11.53
N SER A 8 8.40 -1.19 10.93
CA SER A 8 9.62 -0.57 10.41
C SER A 8 9.41 0.15 9.07
N VAL A 9 8.25 -0.06 8.43
CA VAL A 9 7.93 0.54 7.13
C VAL A 9 7.28 1.90 7.34
N SER A 10 7.90 2.95 6.79
CA SER A 10 7.38 4.32 6.90
C SER A 10 6.44 4.72 5.76
N GLU A 11 6.66 4.19 4.56
CA GLU A 11 5.92 4.56 3.36
C GLU A 11 5.75 3.37 2.40
N MET A 12 4.58 3.32 1.76
CA MET A 12 4.25 2.38 0.69
C MET A 12 3.88 3.15 -0.58
N ILE A 13 4.59 2.87 -1.66
CA ILE A 13 4.28 3.40 -3.00
C ILE A 13 3.86 2.23 -3.89
N MET A 14 2.68 2.31 -4.48
CA MET A 14 2.12 1.28 -5.35
C MET A 14 1.81 1.84 -6.74
N GLY A 15 2.34 1.20 -7.78
CA GLY A 15 1.93 1.48 -9.15
C GLY A 15 0.62 0.77 -9.50
N CYS A 16 -0.37 1.50 -10.03
CA CYS A 16 -1.63 0.90 -10.50
C CYS A 16 -2.13 1.60 -11.78
N VAL A 17 -1.87 0.98 -12.94
CA VAL A 17 -2.17 1.56 -14.26
C VAL A 17 -3.66 1.45 -14.63
N LEU A 18 -4.32 0.38 -14.19
CA LEU A 18 -5.73 0.08 -14.50
C LEU A 18 -6.54 -0.07 -13.19
N PRO A 19 -6.93 1.04 -12.54
CA PRO A 19 -7.59 1.01 -11.23
C PRO A 19 -9.09 0.66 -11.31
N ALA A 20 -9.65 0.45 -12.49
CA ALA A 20 -11.07 0.14 -12.67
C ALA A 20 -11.47 -1.10 -11.87
N GLY A 21 -12.44 -0.95 -10.97
CA GLY A 21 -12.93 -2.03 -10.10
C GLY A 21 -12.11 -2.28 -8.83
N GLN A 22 -10.99 -1.58 -8.61
CA GLN A 22 -10.13 -1.76 -7.43
C GLN A 22 -10.52 -0.87 -6.23
N GLY A 23 -11.60 -0.09 -6.35
CA GLY A 23 -12.02 0.83 -5.30
C GLY A 23 -11.05 2.01 -5.09
N GLN A 24 -11.15 2.64 -3.92
CA GLN A 24 -10.36 3.83 -3.59
C GLN A 24 -8.99 3.47 -3.03
N ALA A 25 -7.97 4.25 -3.41
CA ALA A 25 -6.58 4.13 -2.94
C ALA A 25 -6.06 2.68 -2.89
N PRO A 26 -5.80 2.03 -4.05
CA PRO A 26 -5.30 0.65 -4.12
C PRO A 26 -4.09 0.36 -3.22
N ALA A 27 -3.15 1.31 -3.10
CA ALA A 27 -2.01 1.19 -2.19
C ALA A 27 -2.45 0.97 -0.74
N ARG A 28 -3.48 1.69 -0.28
CA ARG A 28 -4.00 1.60 1.09
C ARG A 28 -4.69 0.27 1.33
N GLN A 29 -5.50 -0.19 0.37
CA GLN A 29 -6.18 -1.48 0.48
C GLN A 29 -5.17 -2.64 0.56
N ALA A 30 -4.10 -2.58 -0.24
CA ALA A 30 -3.02 -3.55 -0.19
C ALA A 30 -2.28 -3.51 1.17
N ALA A 31 -2.00 -2.32 1.70
CA ALA A 31 -1.38 -2.16 3.03
C ALA A 31 -2.23 -2.76 4.14
N LEU A 32 -3.54 -2.51 4.12
CA LEU A 32 -4.49 -3.09 5.09
C LEU A 32 -4.58 -4.61 4.97
N GLY A 33 -4.62 -5.14 3.74
CA GLY A 33 -4.61 -6.60 3.51
C GLY A 33 -3.29 -7.28 3.87
N ALA A 34 -2.22 -6.51 4.06
CA ALA A 34 -0.91 -6.97 4.51
C ALA A 34 -0.66 -6.72 6.01
N ASP A 35 -1.70 -6.36 6.77
CA ASP A 35 -1.62 -6.05 8.20
C ASP A 35 -0.59 -4.96 8.54
N MET A 36 -0.40 -3.99 7.63
CA MET A 36 0.48 -2.86 7.88
C MET A 36 -0.19 -1.84 8.83
N PRO A 37 0.60 -1.16 9.68
CA PRO A 37 0.07 -0.12 10.57
C PRO A 37 -0.65 1.00 9.81
N LEU A 38 -1.69 1.56 10.42
CA LEU A 38 -2.44 2.70 9.85
C LEU A 38 -1.59 3.96 9.69
N SER A 39 -0.51 4.09 10.48
CA SER A 39 0.45 5.19 10.42
C SER A 39 1.27 5.20 9.13
N VAL A 40 1.37 4.08 8.41
CA VAL A 40 2.16 4.01 7.17
C VAL A 40 1.51 4.87 6.10
N CYS A 41 2.29 5.79 5.52
CA CYS A 41 1.84 6.60 4.41
C CYS A 41 1.70 5.72 3.15
N CYS A 42 0.61 5.84 2.39
CA CYS A 42 0.36 5.00 1.22
C CYS A 42 0.02 5.88 0.01
N THR A 43 0.79 5.76 -1.06
CA THR A 43 0.64 6.54 -2.29
C THR A 43 0.44 5.61 -3.49
N THR A 44 -0.63 5.80 -4.24
CA THR A 44 -0.83 5.11 -5.53
C THR A 44 -0.34 6.01 -6.66
N VAL A 45 0.50 5.48 -7.54
CA VAL A 45 1.05 6.20 -8.70
C VAL A 45 0.62 5.57 -10.01
N ASN A 46 0.39 6.41 -11.01
CA ASN A 46 0.13 6.04 -12.41
C ASN A 46 0.77 7.12 -13.30
N LYS A 47 1.23 6.77 -14.50
CA LYS A 47 1.84 7.69 -15.46
C LYS A 47 1.06 7.70 -16.76
#